data_AF-A0A973EG77-F1
#
_entry.id   AF-A0A973EG77-F1
#
_cell.length_a   1.000
_cell.length_b   1.000
_cell.length_c   1.000
_cell.angle_alpha   90.00
_cell.angle_beta   90.00
_cell.angle_gamma   90.00
#
_symmetry.space_group_name_H-M   'P 1'
#
loop_
_entity.id
_entity.type
_entity.pdbx_description
1 polymer ?
#
loop_
_entity_poly.entity_id
_entity_poly.type
_entity_poly.pdbx_seq_one_letter_code
_entity_poly.pdbx_strand_id
1 'polypeptide(L)'
;MSATALLRQALPDRDRRRQIWLIALPIMGGMTSQSLLNLVDVAMVGRLGDAALAATGIGGFSNYLAIAFIIGLSAGVQALAARRLGEGRQAETAIPLNGGLMLALLIGLPLCLIMYMAAPLAFERLTEDPTVAELGTP
;
A
#
# COMPACT_ATOMS: atom_id res chain seq x y z
N MET A 1 36.52 5.34 27.19
CA MET A 1 35.79 4.47 26.24
C MET A 1 35.62 5.22 24.94
N SER A 2 36.29 4.81 23.86
CA SER A 2 36.33 5.56 22.59
C SER A 2 35.01 5.43 21.81
N ALA A 3 34.58 6.51 21.14
CA ALA A 3 33.36 6.57 20.32
C ALA A 3 33.26 5.46 19.25
N THR A 4 34.39 4.91 18.82
CA THR A 4 34.50 3.78 17.89
C THR A 4 33.99 2.45 18.46
N ALA A 5 34.04 2.26 19.77
CA ALA A 5 33.51 1.05 20.43
C ALA A 5 31.98 1.07 20.52
N LEU A 6 31.38 2.26 20.73
CA LEU A 6 29.93 2.46 20.74
C LEU A 6 29.32 2.21 19.35
N LEU A 7 29.98 2.66 18.28
CA LEU A 7 29.56 2.41 16.90
C LEU A 7 29.63 0.93 16.50
N ARG A 8 30.61 0.17 17.01
CA ARG A 8 30.69 -1.28 16.78
C ARG A 8 29.63 -2.08 17.55
N GLN A 9 29.20 -1.61 18.73
CA GLN A 9 28.08 -2.23 19.46
C GLN A 9 26.71 -1.88 18.88
N ALA A 10 26.58 -0.73 18.19
CA ALA A 10 25.33 -0.30 17.58
C ALA A 10 25.03 -1.01 16.24
N LEU A 11 26.05 -1.52 15.55
CA LEU A 11 25.89 -2.17 14.24
C LEU A 11 25.61 -3.68 14.41
N PRO A 12 24.58 -4.23 13.75
CA PRO A 12 24.30 -5.66 13.77
C PRO A 12 25.49 -6.48 13.27
N ASP A 13 25.69 -7.68 13.81
CA ASP A 13 26.73 -8.61 13.35
C ASP A 13 26.70 -8.83 11.83
N ARG A 14 27.86 -9.20 11.28
CA ARG A 14 28.02 -9.39 9.82
C ARG A 14 26.99 -10.37 9.25
N ASP A 15 26.65 -11.41 9.99
CA ASP A 15 25.65 -12.41 9.61
C ASP A 15 24.22 -11.84 9.61
N ARG A 16 23.87 -10.99 10.59
CA ARG A 16 22.58 -10.30 10.63
C ARG A 16 22.43 -9.33 9.47
N ARG A 17 23.49 -8.58 9.13
CA ARG A 17 23.46 -7.69 7.96
C ARG A 17 23.21 -8.48 6.68
N ARG A 18 23.86 -9.64 6.51
CA ARG A 18 23.62 -10.51 5.35
C ARG A 18 22.18 -11.02 5.29
N GLN A 19 21.60 -11.43 6.42
CA GLN A 19 20.18 -11.82 6.48
C GLN A 19 19.23 -10.66 6.13
N ILE A 20 19.48 -9.46 6.67
CA ILE A 20 18.67 -8.28 6.34
C ILE A 20 18.71 -8.02 4.84
N TRP A 21 19.90 -8.03 4.22
CA TRP A 21 20.02 -7.86 2.77
C TRP A 21 19.31 -8.96 1.98
N LEU A 22 19.36 -10.22 2.43
CA LEU A 22 18.70 -11.34 1.75
C LEU A 22 17.17 -11.16 1.68
N ILE A 23 16.57 -10.57 2.72
CA ILE A 23 15.12 -10.33 2.79
C ILE A 23 14.76 -8.98 2.15
N ALA A 24 15.59 -7.95 2.34
CA ALA A 24 15.32 -6.62 1.82
C ALA A 24 15.44 -6.54 0.30
N LEU A 25 16.41 -7.23 -0.32
CA LEU A 25 16.62 -7.18 -1.78
C LEU A 25 15.37 -7.59 -2.58
N PRO A 26 14.72 -8.74 -2.32
CA PRO A 26 13.51 -9.13 -3.04
C PRO A 26 12.34 -8.19 -2.75
N ILE A 27 12.19 -7.70 -1.51
CA ILE A 27 11.13 -6.74 -1.16
C ILE A 27 11.30 -5.43 -1.94
N MET A 28 12.51 -4.87 -1.96
CA MET A 28 12.82 -3.66 -2.73
C MET A 28 12.59 -3.88 -4.24
N GLY A 29 12.97 -5.05 -4.77
CA GLY A 29 12.70 -5.41 -6.16
C GLY A 29 11.18 -5.45 -6.45
N GLY A 30 10.40 -6.05 -5.56
CA GLY A 30 8.94 -6.09 -5.65
C GLY A 30 8.30 -4.69 -5.62
N MET A 31 8.70 -3.86 -4.66
CA MET A 31 8.21 -2.48 -4.56
C MET A 31 8.61 -1.63 -5.77
N THR A 32 9.85 -1.77 -6.25
CA THR A 32 10.30 -1.06 -7.46
C THR A 32 9.49 -1.50 -8.69
N SER A 33 9.24 -2.81 -8.82
CA SER A 33 8.41 -3.35 -9.90
C SER A 33 6.98 -2.80 -9.83
N GLN A 34 6.39 -2.76 -8.63
CA GLN A 34 5.06 -2.17 -8.42
C GLN A 34 5.01 -0.69 -8.82
N SER A 35 6.01 0.10 -8.43
CA SER A 35 6.10 1.52 -8.82
C SER A 35 6.28 1.70 -10.33
N LEU A 36 7.08 0.83 -10.98
CA LEU A 36 7.24 0.85 -12.43
C LEU A 36 5.93 0.51 -13.15
N LEU A 37 5.19 -0.49 -12.67
CA LEU A 37 3.89 -0.84 -13.23
C LEU A 37 2.91 0.34 -13.13
N ASN A 38 2.84 0.99 -11.96
CA ASN A 38 2.01 2.18 -11.79
C ASN A 38 2.37 3.30 -12.80
N LEU A 39 3.67 3.54 -13.02
CA LEU A 39 4.13 4.52 -14.00
C LEU A 39 3.74 4.13 -15.45
N VAL A 40 3.90 2.86 -15.80
CA VAL A 40 3.55 2.35 -17.14
C VAL A 40 2.04 2.42 -17.36
N ASP A 41 1.22 2.10 -16.36
CA ASP A 41 -0.24 2.20 -16.44
C ASP A 41 -0.67 3.63 -16.72
N VAL A 42 -0.11 4.60 -15.99
CA VAL A 42 -0.37 6.03 -16.22
C VAL A 42 0.10 6.47 -17.59
N ALA A 43 1.27 6.01 -18.06
CA ALA A 43 1.77 6.32 -19.40
C ALA A 43 0.91 5.72 -20.52
N MET A 44 0.38 4.50 -20.32
CA MET A 44 -0.54 3.87 -21.25
C MET A 44 -1.85 4.63 -21.36
N VAL A 45 -2.43 5.05 -20.23
CA VAL A 45 -3.65 5.85 -20.23
C VAL A 45 -3.39 7.26 -20.75
N GLY A 46 -2.22 7.84 -20.51
CA GLY A 46 -1.80 9.12 -21.09
C GLY A 46 -1.83 9.13 -22.63
N ARG A 47 -1.64 7.97 -23.27
CA ARG A 47 -1.75 7.86 -24.74
C ARG A 47 -3.20 7.92 -25.25
N LEU A 48 -4.20 7.73 -24.39
CA LEU A 48 -5.62 7.84 -24.74
C LEU A 48 -6.12 9.30 -24.76
N GLY A 49 -5.30 10.25 -24.31
CA GLY A 49 -5.59 11.69 -24.33
C GLY A 49 -5.67 12.31 -22.93
N ASP A 50 -5.64 13.63 -22.87
CA ASP A 50 -5.55 14.40 -21.63
C ASP A 50 -6.74 14.17 -20.69
N ALA A 51 -7.95 13.98 -21.25
CA ALA A 51 -9.16 13.71 -20.47
C ALA A 51 -9.10 12.36 -19.74
N ALA A 52 -8.61 11.31 -20.39
CA ALA A 52 -8.45 9.98 -19.78
C ALA A 52 -7.36 9.97 -18.70
N LEU A 53 -6.28 10.73 -18.93
CA LEU A 53 -5.21 10.91 -17.95
C LEU A 53 -5.71 11.66 -16.70
N ALA A 54 -6.48 12.74 -16.90
CA ALA A 54 -7.09 13.50 -15.82
C ALA A 54 -8.07 12.64 -15.00
N ALA A 55 -8.93 11.87 -15.67
CA ALA A 55 -9.86 10.94 -15.01
C ALA A 55 -9.10 9.91 -14.16
N THR A 56 -8.02 9.34 -14.69
CA THR A 56 -7.19 8.35 -13.99
C THR A 56 -6.44 8.94 -12.81
N GLY A 57 -5.98 10.19 -12.91
CA GLY A 57 -5.36 10.90 -11.79
C GLY A 57 -6.31 11.13 -10.63
N ILE A 58 -7.53 11.61 -10.92
CA ILE A 58 -8.59 11.83 -9.92
C ILE A 58 -9.04 10.50 -9.30
N GLY A 59 -9.26 9.48 -10.12
CA GLY A 59 -9.61 8.13 -9.67
C GLY A 59 -8.51 7.51 -8.80
N GLY A 60 -7.26 7.66 -9.21
CA GLY A 60 -6.08 7.18 -8.47
C GLY A 60 -5.95 7.82 -7.09
N PHE A 61 -6.14 9.14 -6.99
CA PHE A 61 -6.10 9.85 -5.71
C PHE A 61 -7.25 9.43 -4.78
N SER A 62 -8.46 9.34 -5.32
CA SER A 62 -9.65 8.86 -4.60
C SER A 62 -9.44 7.44 -4.06
N ASN A 63 -8.89 6.55 -4.89
CA ASN A 63 -8.55 5.19 -4.50
C ASN A 63 -7.45 5.14 -3.42
N TYR A 64 -6.44 6.00 -3.53
CA TYR A 64 -5.37 6.07 -2.53
C TYR A 64 -5.92 6.49 -1.17
N LEU A 65 -6.83 7.47 -1.14
CA LEU A 65 -7.50 7.91 0.08
C LEU A 65 -8.35 6.79 0.70
N ALA A 66 -9.07 6.03 -0.12
CA ALA A 66 -9.86 4.89 0.33
C ALA A 66 -8.97 3.80 0.97
N ILE A 67 -7.86 3.45 0.31
CA ILE A 67 -6.98 2.36 0.76
C ILE A 67 -6.01 2.79 1.87
N ALA A 68 -5.81 4.10 2.10
CA ALA A 68 -4.89 4.62 3.12
C ALA A 68 -5.13 4.03 4.53
N PHE A 69 -6.40 3.87 4.92
CA PHE A 69 -6.75 3.25 6.20
C PHE A 69 -6.35 1.77 6.26
N ILE A 70 -6.55 1.04 5.16
CA ILE A 70 -6.20 -0.38 5.04
C ILE A 70 -4.67 -0.57 5.11
N ILE A 71 -3.90 0.34 4.52
CA ILE A 71 -2.44 0.34 4.62
C ILE A 71 -2.00 0.50 6.09
N GLY A 72 -2.62 1.42 6.83
CA GLY A 72 -2.36 1.60 8.26
C GLY A 72 -2.68 0.35 9.09
N LEU A 73 -3.83 -0.28 8.83
CA LEU A 73 -4.21 -1.54 9.47
C LEU A 73 -3.19 -2.66 9.17
N SER A 74 -2.79 -2.80 7.90
CA SER A 74 -1.80 -3.79 7.48
C SER A 74 -0.46 -3.61 8.20
N ALA A 75 0.03 -2.37 8.32
CA ALA A 75 1.26 -2.09 9.07
C ALA A 75 1.14 -2.47 10.55
N GLY A 76 0.00 -2.18 11.19
CA GLY A 76 -0.27 -2.57 12.58
C GLY A 76 -0.30 -4.09 12.79
N VAL A 77 -0.95 -4.82 11.89
CA VAL A 77 -1.00 -6.30 11.91
C VAL A 77 0.39 -6.90 11.72
N GLN A 78 1.18 -6.37 10.77
CA GLN A 78 2.57 -6.81 10.55
C GLN A 78 3.44 -6.59 11.79
N ALA A 79 3.32 -5.44 12.45
CA ALA A 79 4.07 -5.15 13.68
C ALA A 79 3.69 -6.09 14.83
N LEU A 80 2.40 -6.37 15.02
CA LEU A 80 1.92 -7.29 16.05
C LEU A 80 2.36 -8.74 15.76
N ALA A 81 2.26 -9.18 14.51
CA ALA A 81 2.74 -10.49 14.08
C ALA A 81 4.25 -10.64 14.28
N ALA A 82 5.04 -9.63 13.91
CA ALA A 82 6.50 -9.61 14.11
C ALA A 82 6.87 -9.71 15.60
N ARG A 83 6.12 -9.01 16.48
CA ARG A 83 6.32 -9.10 17.92
C ARG A 83 6.04 -10.51 18.47
N ARG A 84 4.92 -11.13 18.07
CA ARG A 84 4.57 -12.50 18.51
C ARG A 84 5.56 -13.55 18.00
N LEU A 85 6.05 -13.36 16.78
CA LEU A 85 7.12 -14.17 16.21
C LEU A 85 8.42 -14.04 17.02
N GLY A 86 8.78 -12.81 17.44
CA GLY A 86 9.93 -12.54 18.31
C GLY A 86 9.82 -13.11 19.73
N GLU A 87 8.59 -13.25 20.26
CA GLU A 87 8.31 -13.88 21.55
C GLU A 87 8.35 -15.43 21.51
N GLY A 88 8.66 -16.03 20.35
CA GLY A 88 8.67 -17.49 20.17
C GLY A 88 7.29 -18.13 20.05
N ARG A 89 6.22 -17.33 20.07
CA ARG A 89 4.82 -17.78 20.04
C ARG A 89 4.30 -17.87 18.60
N GLN A 90 4.96 -18.66 17.76
CA GLN A 90 4.63 -18.75 16.33
C GLN A 90 3.19 -19.19 16.05
N ALA A 91 2.63 -20.07 16.89
CA ALA A 91 1.24 -20.51 16.80
C ALA A 91 0.24 -19.36 17.04
N GLU A 92 0.61 -18.34 17.81
CA GLU A 92 -0.24 -17.17 18.08
C GLU A 92 -0.14 -16.10 16.98
N THR A 93 0.81 -16.20 16.05
CA THR A 93 0.99 -15.24 14.93
C THR A 93 -0.21 -15.25 13.97
N ALA A 94 -0.93 -16.37 13.88
CA ALA A 94 -2.13 -16.49 13.05
C ALA A 94 -3.31 -15.64 13.55
N ILE A 95 -3.37 -15.35 14.87
CA ILE A 95 -4.47 -14.60 15.49
C ILE A 95 -4.53 -13.15 14.98
N PRO A 96 -3.46 -12.33 15.08
CA PRO A 96 -3.49 -10.97 14.57
C PRO A 96 -3.63 -10.93 13.04
N LEU A 97 -3.08 -11.92 12.34
CA LEU A 97 -3.25 -12.03 10.89
C LEU A 97 -4.71 -12.26 10.50
N ASN A 98 -5.38 -13.24 11.12
CA ASN A 98 -6.78 -13.56 10.83
C ASN A 98 -7.71 -12.42 11.26
N GLY A 99 -7.47 -11.81 12.42
CA GLY A 99 -8.20 -10.62 12.87
C GLY A 99 -8.01 -9.44 11.92
N GLY A 100 -6.78 -9.21 11.44
CA GLY A 100 -6.46 -8.23 10.43
C GLY A 100 -7.16 -8.48 9.10
N LEU A 101 -7.19 -9.74 8.64
CA LEU A 101 -7.88 -10.13 7.41
C LEU A 101 -9.39 -9.94 7.52
N MET A 102 -9.99 -10.33 8.64
CA MET A 102 -11.41 -10.11 8.92
C MET A 102 -11.74 -8.62 8.94
N LEU A 103 -10.94 -7.79 9.63
CA LEU A 103 -11.13 -6.34 9.64
C LEU A 103 -10.95 -5.74 8.24
N ALA A 104 -9.97 -6.19 7.48
CA ALA A 104 -9.74 -5.73 6.12
C ALA A 104 -10.92 -6.08 5.20
N LEU A 105 -11.52 -7.27 5.33
CA LEU A 105 -12.73 -7.64 4.59
C LEU A 105 -13.95 -6.84 5.04
N LEU A 106 -14.13 -6.69 6.36
CA LEU A 106 -15.30 -6.05 6.95
C LEU A 106 -15.31 -4.54 6.72
N ILE A 107 -14.15 -3.92 6.54
CA ILE A 107 -14.01 -2.50 6.21
C ILE A 107 -13.87 -2.30 4.70
N GLY A 108 -13.03 -3.10 4.03
CA GLY A 108 -12.71 -2.94 2.62
C GLY A 108 -13.88 -3.24 1.69
N LEU A 109 -14.71 -4.24 1.99
CA LEU A 109 -15.86 -4.61 1.16
C LEU A 109 -16.95 -3.51 1.15
N PRO A 110 -17.40 -2.97 2.30
CA PRO A 110 -18.32 -1.83 2.29
C PRO A 110 -17.66 -0.56 1.75
N LEU A 111 -16.36 -0.32 1.99
CA LEU A 111 -15.67 0.83 1.42
C LEU A 111 -15.62 0.78 -0.11
N CYS A 112 -15.39 -0.41 -0.68
CA CYS A 112 -15.43 -0.65 -2.12
C CYS A 112 -16.84 -0.38 -2.68
N LEU A 113 -17.88 -0.89 -2.02
CA LEU A 113 -19.26 -0.65 -2.45
C LEU A 113 -19.63 0.85 -2.38
N ILE A 114 -19.26 1.53 -1.30
CA ILE A 114 -19.48 2.96 -1.12
C ILE A 114 -18.75 3.75 -2.20
N MET A 115 -17.48 3.41 -2.49
CA MET A 115 -16.72 4.07 -3.56
C MET A 115 -17.33 3.81 -4.94
N TYR A 116 -17.79 2.60 -5.23
CA TYR A 116 -18.45 2.28 -6.50
C TYR A 116 -19.74 3.10 -6.69
N MET A 117 -20.57 3.20 -5.65
CA MET A 117 -21.80 3.99 -5.71
C MET A 117 -21.54 5.51 -5.68
N ALA A 118 -20.49 5.95 -5.00
CA ALA A 118 -20.13 7.36 -4.87
C ALA A 118 -19.24 7.87 -6.02
N ALA A 119 -18.66 6.99 -6.83
CA ALA A 119 -17.85 7.33 -8.00
C ALA A 119 -18.56 8.33 -8.94
N PRO A 120 -19.81 8.11 -9.40
CA PRO A 120 -20.50 9.09 -10.24
C PRO A 120 -20.68 10.45 -9.55
N LEU A 121 -21.02 10.46 -8.27
CA LEU A 121 -21.23 11.70 -7.51
C LEU A 121 -19.93 12.46 -7.22
N ALA A 122 -18.81 11.72 -7.08
CA ALA A 122 -17.48 12.28 -6.85
C ALA A 122 -16.93 12.87 -8.14
N PHE A 123 -17.03 12.16 -9.27
CA PHE A 123 -16.56 12.68 -10.56
C PHE A 123 -17.34 13.91 -11.02
N GLU A 124 -18.66 13.96 -10.80
CA GLU A 124 -19.51 15.11 -11.13
C GLU A 124 -19.21 16.36 -10.26
N ARG A 125 -18.67 16.17 -9.05
CA ARG A 125 -18.27 17.28 -8.15
C ARG A 125 -16.80 17.68 -8.28
N LEU A 126 -15.92 16.77 -8.70
CA LEU A 126 -14.49 17.03 -8.82
C LEU A 126 -14.12 17.56 -10.21
N THR A 127 -15.00 17.50 -11.22
CA THR A 127 -14.70 17.99 -12.57
C THR A 127 -15.95 18.53 -13.27
N GLU A 128 -15.83 19.73 -13.86
CA GLU A 128 -16.89 20.38 -14.66
C GLU A 128 -16.91 19.92 -16.13
N ASP A 129 -15.89 19.17 -16.58
CA ASP A 129 -15.77 18.65 -17.95
C ASP A 129 -16.56 17.32 -18.11
N PRO A 130 -17.61 17.30 -18.95
CA PRO A 130 -18.45 16.11 -19.14
C PRO A 130 -17.69 14.91 -19.70
N THR A 131 -16.60 15.13 -20.45
CA THR A 131 -15.80 14.07 -21.08
C THR A 131 -14.99 13.28 -20.04
N VAL A 132 -14.53 13.97 -18.98
CA VAL A 132 -13.75 13.36 -17.88
C VAL A 132 -14.69 12.59 -16.95
N ALA A 133 -15.92 13.09 -16.73
CA ALA A 133 -16.93 12.40 -15.94
C ALA A 133 -17.42 11.11 -16.63
N GLU A 134 -17.62 11.14 -17.95
CA GLU A 134 -18.05 9.98 -18.74
C GLU A 134 -16.96 8.89 -18.82
N LEU A 135 -15.68 9.27 -18.92
CA LEU A 135 -14.55 8.32 -18.92
C LEU A 135 -14.18 7.79 -17.52
N GLY A 136 -14.52 8.53 -16.46
CA GLY A 136 -14.19 8.20 -15.07
C GLY A 136 -15.25 7.39 -14.33
N THR A 137 -16.43 7.20 -14.93
CA THR A 137 -17.53 6.41 -14.36
C THR A 137 -17.67 5.05 -15.04
N PRO A 138 -17.97 3.97 -14.30
CA PRO A 138 -18.18 2.64 -14.86
C PRO A 138 -19.51 2.50 -15.61
#